data_AF-A0A329QCM6-F1
#
_entry.id   AF-A0A329QCM6-F1
#
_cell.length_a   1.000
_cell.length_b   1.000
_cell.length_c   1.000
_cell.angle_alpha   90.00
_cell.angle_beta   90.00
_cell.angle_gamma   90.00
#
_symmetry.space_group_name_H-M   'P 1'
#
loop_
_entity.id
_entity.type
_entity.pdbx_description
1 polymer ?
#
loop_
_entity_poly.entity_id
_entity_poly.type
_entity_poly.pdbx_seq_one_letter_code
_entity_poly.pdbx_strand_id
1 'polypeptide(L)'
;MAENPCPVLNGGHRMVMKGSASRVEDDATGERLSGFYNANFYQCSGCGEYLIATGSPHNGTGHYIADYFTQGAIVSGKSQNGAWVFRVNKNLVRYIAASSLPGYTFV
;
A
#
# COMPACT_ATOMS: atom_id res chain seq x y z
N MET A 1 7.42 -17.81 2.08
CA MET A 1 5.97 -18.02 2.29
C MET A 1 5.30 -16.65 2.26
N ALA A 2 4.15 -16.49 1.59
CA ALA A 2 3.44 -15.22 1.59
C ALA A 2 3.08 -14.84 3.03
N GLU A 3 3.55 -13.68 3.46
CA GLU A 3 3.36 -13.16 4.83
C GLU A 3 1.90 -12.89 5.19
N ASN A 4 1.02 -12.78 4.18
CA ASN A 4 -0.42 -12.69 4.33
C ASN A 4 -1.04 -13.25 3.03
N PRO A 5 -1.57 -14.48 3.01
CA PRO A 5 -2.23 -15.03 1.83
C PRO A 5 -3.67 -14.48 1.71
N CYS A 6 -4.09 -14.19 0.48
CA CYS A 6 -5.46 -13.73 0.23
C CYS A 6 -6.47 -14.84 0.54
N PRO A 7 -7.44 -14.64 1.45
CA PRO A 7 -8.41 -15.67 1.79
C PRO A 7 -9.39 -15.99 0.65
N VAL A 8 -9.47 -15.11 -0.36
CA VAL A 8 -10.42 -15.22 -1.49
C VAL A 8 -9.74 -15.73 -2.77
N LEU A 9 -8.47 -15.38 -2.99
CA LEU A 9 -7.76 -15.67 -4.23
C LEU A 9 -6.66 -16.70 -3.98
N ASN A 10 -6.78 -17.86 -4.62
CA ASN A 10 -5.83 -18.98 -4.50
C ASN A 10 -4.43 -18.67 -5.07
N GLY A 11 -4.24 -17.50 -5.71
CA GLY A 11 -2.97 -17.03 -6.28
C GLY A 11 -2.36 -15.82 -5.55
N GLY A 12 -2.90 -15.42 -4.40
CA GLY A 12 -2.46 -14.25 -3.65
C GLY A 12 -3.27 -12.98 -3.94
N HIS A 13 -2.88 -11.87 -3.32
CA HIS A 13 -3.57 -10.59 -3.41
C HIS A 13 -3.38 -9.96 -4.79
N ARG A 14 -4.46 -9.85 -5.56
CA ARG A 14 -4.48 -9.03 -6.78
C ARG A 14 -4.72 -7.56 -6.42
N MET A 15 -3.65 -6.79 -6.33
CA MET A 15 -3.62 -5.40 -5.90
C MET A 15 -3.86 -4.45 -7.07
N VAL A 16 -5.05 -3.87 -7.14
CA VAL A 16 -5.44 -2.90 -8.17
C VAL A 16 -5.14 -1.51 -7.65
N MET A 17 -4.43 -0.68 -8.41
CA MET A 17 -4.25 0.73 -8.06
C MET A 17 -5.61 1.43 -7.98
N LYS A 18 -5.89 2.10 -6.87
CA LYS A 18 -7.14 2.85 -6.66
C LYS A 18 -6.94 4.36 -6.73
N GLY A 19 -5.71 4.83 -6.50
CA GLY A 19 -5.35 6.23 -6.66
C GLY A 19 -4.06 6.58 -5.92
N SER A 20 -3.80 7.87 -5.82
CA SER A 20 -2.69 8.42 -5.05
C SER A 20 -3.07 8.57 -3.57
N ALA A 21 -2.16 8.15 -2.71
CA ALA A 21 -2.19 8.37 -1.26
C ALA A 21 -1.49 9.70 -0.95
N SER A 22 -2.10 10.81 -1.35
CA SER A 22 -1.48 12.15 -1.27
C SER A 22 -1.08 12.56 0.15
N ARG A 23 -1.73 12.00 1.17
CA ARG A 23 -1.44 12.29 2.57
C ARG A 23 -1.39 11.00 3.38
N VAL A 24 -0.19 10.61 3.80
CA VAL A 24 0.03 9.51 4.74
C VAL A 24 0.52 10.11 6.06
N GLU A 25 -0.16 9.78 7.15
CA GLU A 25 0.10 10.32 8.49
C GLU A 25 0.39 9.17 9.45
N ASP A 26 1.30 9.41 10.39
CA ASP A 26 1.47 8.52 11.53
C ASP A 26 0.23 8.59 12.43
N ASP A 27 -0.33 7.44 12.79
CA ASP A 27 -1.52 7.38 13.64
C ASP A 27 -1.24 7.88 15.06
N ALA A 28 -0.03 7.63 15.58
CA ALA A 28 0.33 7.98 16.95
C ALA A 28 0.60 9.48 17.13
N THR A 29 1.34 10.11 16.19
CA THR A 29 1.70 11.54 16.30
C THR A 29 0.85 12.46 15.45
N GLY A 30 0.13 11.94 14.45
CA GLY A 30 -0.57 12.74 13.44
C GLY A 30 0.37 13.44 12.46
N GLU A 31 1.68 13.19 12.54
CA GLU A 31 2.66 13.80 11.65
C GLU A 31 2.58 13.21 10.25
N ARG A 32 2.72 14.07 9.24
CA ARG A 32 2.77 13.63 7.84
C ARG A 32 4.10 12.94 7.55
N LEU A 33 4.03 11.77 6.95
CA LEU A 33 5.20 11.01 6.51
C LEU A 33 5.68 11.56 5.16
N SER A 34 6.65 12.49 5.19
CA SER A 34 7.16 13.17 3.99
C SER A 34 7.66 12.23 2.88
N GLY A 35 8.18 11.05 3.24
CA GLY A 35 8.60 10.02 2.28
C GLY A 35 7.45 9.44 1.43
N PHE A 36 6.19 9.66 1.82
CA PHE A 36 5.01 9.12 1.16
C PHE A 36 4.20 10.17 0.38
N TYR A 37 4.78 11.34 0.10
CA TYR A 37 4.06 12.44 -0.58
C TYR A 37 3.46 12.05 -1.96
N ASN A 38 4.11 11.14 -2.69
CA ASN A 38 3.66 10.61 -3.98
C ASN A 38 3.31 9.12 -3.94
N ALA A 39 2.95 8.62 -2.75
CA ALA A 39 2.58 7.23 -2.62
C ALA A 39 1.28 6.93 -3.38
N ASN A 40 1.15 5.68 -3.79
CA ASN A 40 -0.04 5.11 -4.40
C ASN A 40 -0.67 4.14 -3.42
N PHE A 41 -2.00 4.04 -3.44
CA PHE A 41 -2.68 2.99 -2.71
C PHE A 41 -3.35 2.00 -3.66
N TYR A 42 -3.29 0.76 -3.24
CA TYR A 42 -3.77 -0.40 -3.96
C TYR A 42 -4.78 -1.11 -3.08
N GLN A 43 -5.78 -1.70 -3.71
CA GLN A 43 -6.76 -2.51 -3.04
C GLN A 43 -6.83 -3.88 -3.69
N CYS A 44 -6.84 -4.92 -2.86
CA CYS A 44 -7.00 -6.29 -3.33
C CYS A 44 -8.41 -6.46 -3.92
N SER A 45 -8.52 -6.94 -5.16
CA SER A 45 -9.81 -7.21 -5.79
C SER A 45 -10.55 -8.41 -5.17
N GLY A 46 -9.85 -9.25 -4.40
CA GLY A 46 -10.42 -10.43 -3.74
C GLY A 46 -10.91 -10.15 -2.33
N CYS A 47 -9.98 -9.86 -1.41
CA CYS A 47 -10.28 -9.65 0.00
C CYS A 47 -10.50 -8.18 0.40
N GLY A 48 -10.26 -7.22 -0.50
CA GLY A 48 -10.43 -5.80 -0.21
C GLY A 48 -9.32 -5.14 0.60
N GLU A 49 -8.26 -5.87 0.97
CA GLU A 49 -7.13 -5.33 1.73
C GLU A 49 -6.38 -4.22 0.99
N TYR A 50 -5.89 -3.26 1.76
CA TYR A 50 -5.14 -2.13 1.26
C TYR A 50 -3.63 -2.35 1.36
N LEU A 51 -2.91 -1.74 0.43
CA LEU A 51 -1.47 -1.55 0.48
C LEU A 51 -1.15 -0.15 -0.02
N ILE A 52 -0.26 0.55 0.69
CA ILE A 52 0.25 1.86 0.28
C ILE A 52 1.71 1.68 -0.08
N ALA A 53 2.17 2.17 -1.24
CA ALA A 53 3.55 2.07 -1.68
C ALA A 53 4.03 3.41 -2.25
N THR A 54 5.28 3.79 -2.01
CA THR A 54 5.87 5.01 -2.58
C THR A 54 6.18 4.86 -4.07
N GLY A 55 6.39 3.63 -4.53
CA GLY A 55 6.59 3.33 -5.94
C GLY A 55 5.31 3.02 -6.71
N SER A 56 5.50 2.50 -7.93
CA SER A 56 4.43 2.24 -8.90
C SER A 56 4.53 0.83 -9.51
N PRO A 57 4.48 -0.25 -8.70
CA PRO A 57 4.64 -1.63 -9.18
C PRO A 57 3.61 -2.06 -10.24
N HIS A 58 2.46 -1.37 -10.36
CA HIS A 58 1.49 -1.60 -11.44
C HIS A 58 2.05 -1.32 -12.84
N ASN A 59 3.10 -0.50 -12.97
CA ASN A 59 3.77 -0.24 -14.25
C ASN A 59 4.70 -1.39 -14.69
N GLY A 60 4.84 -2.43 -13.87
CA GLY A 60 5.63 -3.62 -14.20
C GLY A 60 7.13 -3.46 -13.94
N THR A 61 7.93 -4.19 -14.72
CA THR A 61 9.38 -4.34 -14.50
C THR A 61 10.10 -2.99 -14.54
N GLY A 62 10.91 -2.72 -13.51
CA GLY A 62 11.65 -1.46 -13.36
C GLY A 62 10.96 -0.44 -12.43
N HIS A 63 9.70 -0.66 -12.06
CA HIS A 63 8.98 0.15 -11.08
C HIS A 63 8.84 -0.61 -9.77
N TYR A 64 9.68 -0.27 -8.79
CA TYR A 64 9.68 -0.95 -7.51
C TYR A 64 8.50 -0.54 -6.64
N ILE A 65 8.15 -1.39 -5.68
CA ILE A 65 7.24 -1.06 -4.58
C ILE A 65 7.88 0.00 -3.68
N ALA A 66 9.20 -0.09 -3.45
CA ALA A 66 9.96 0.78 -2.56
C ALA A 66 9.44 0.73 -1.12
N ASP A 67 9.16 1.88 -0.49
CA ASP A 67 8.61 1.91 0.87
C ASP A 67 7.11 1.63 0.82
N TYR A 68 6.64 0.69 1.65
CA TYR A 68 5.24 0.27 1.64
C TYR A 68 4.69 -0.09 3.02
N PHE A 69 3.36 -0.04 3.10
CA PHE A 69 2.53 -0.46 4.22
C PHE A 69 1.50 -1.48 3.73
N THR A 70 1.43 -2.63 4.39
CA THR A 70 0.35 -3.61 4.20
C THR A 70 -0.84 -3.28 5.10
N GLN A 71 -1.96 -3.98 4.93
CA GLN A 71 -3.19 -3.76 5.70
C GLN A 71 -2.96 -3.71 7.22
N GLY A 72 -2.07 -4.53 7.77
CA GLY A 72 -1.76 -4.54 9.21
C GLY A 72 -1.14 -3.24 9.73
N ALA A 73 -0.57 -2.41 8.85
CA ALA A 73 -0.04 -1.11 9.20
C ALA A 73 -1.04 0.05 8.96
N ILE A 74 -2.12 -0.19 8.22
CA ILE A 74 -3.09 0.85 7.85
C ILE A 74 -4.22 0.87 8.88
N VAL A 75 -4.30 1.94 9.66
CA VAL A 75 -5.34 2.11 10.69
C VAL A 75 -6.64 2.61 10.08
N SER A 76 -6.55 3.60 9.18
CA SER A 76 -7.72 4.12 8.45
C SER A 76 -7.33 4.79 7.14
N GLY A 77 -8.28 4.84 6.21
CA GLY A 77 -8.17 5.58 4.96
C GLY A 77 -9.48 6.30 4.67
N LYS A 78 -9.42 7.59 4.33
CA LYS A 78 -10.60 8.38 3.95
C LYS A 78 -10.30 9.31 2.79
N SER A 79 -11.29 9.54 1.93
CA SER A 79 -11.25 10.64 0.98
C SER A 79 -11.60 11.94 1.71
N GLN A 80 -10.73 12.94 1.60
CA GLN A 80 -10.93 14.28 2.15
C GLN A 80 -10.56 15.32 1.10
N ASN A 81 -11.53 16.15 0.72
CA ASN A 81 -11.35 17.23 -0.26
C ASN A 81 -10.73 16.78 -1.60
N GLY A 82 -11.14 15.61 -2.10
CA GLY A 82 -10.63 15.04 -3.35
C GLY A 82 -9.26 14.35 -3.25
N ALA A 83 -8.66 14.28 -2.05
CA ALA A 83 -7.42 13.57 -1.79
C ALA A 83 -7.65 12.39 -0.83
N TRP A 84 -6.92 11.29 -1.01
CA TRP A 84 -6.93 10.19 -0.04
C TRP A 84 -5.94 10.48 1.10
N VAL A 85 -6.46 10.40 2.32
CA VAL A 85 -5.72 10.54 3.57
C VAL A 85 -5.71 9.20 4.28
N PHE A 86 -4.51 8.68 4.54
CA PHE A 86 -4.30 7.43 5.26
C PHE A 86 -3.58 7.68 6.57
N ARG A 87 -4.05 7.02 7.63
CA ARG A 87 -3.34 6.91 8.89
C ARG A 87 -2.73 5.52 8.99
N VAL A 88 -1.44 5.50 9.30
CA VAL A 88 -0.65 4.27 9.35
C VAL A 88 0.18 4.23 10.62
N ASN A 89 0.57 3.04 11.04
CA ASN A 89 1.62 2.88 12.02
C ASN A 89 2.98 2.95 11.32
N LYS A 90 3.70 4.07 11.49
CA LYS A 90 4.98 4.29 10.80
C LYS A 90 6.04 3.24 11.13
N ASN A 91 5.97 2.60 12.29
CA ASN A 91 6.94 1.59 12.72
C ASN A 91 6.82 0.27 11.93
N LEU A 92 5.74 0.10 11.17
CA LEU A 92 5.49 -1.07 10.33
C LEU A 92 5.81 -0.80 8.85
N VAL A 93 6.51 0.30 8.54
CA VAL A 93 7.02 0.57 7.20
C VAL A 93 8.01 -0.52 6.79
N ARG A 94 7.89 -0.98 5.55
CA ARG A 94 8.79 -1.98 4.96
C ARG A 94 9.34 -1.43 3.66
N TYR A 95 10.53 -1.89 3.28
CA TYR A 95 11.15 -1.52 2.01
C TYR A 95 11.42 -2.75 1.15
N ILE A 96 11.17 -2.64 -0.15
CA ILE A 96 11.61 -3.65 -1.11
C ILE A 96 11.95 -3.02 -2.47
N ALA A 97 13.14 -3.37 -2.99
CA ALA A 97 13.60 -2.99 -4.32
C ALA A 97 13.13 -4.00 -5.39
N ALA A 98 11.85 -4.34 -5.38
CA ALA A 98 11.24 -5.26 -6.34
C ALA A 98 9.88 -4.73 -6.78
N SER A 99 9.47 -5.08 -8.00
CA SER A 99 8.13 -4.77 -8.54
C SER A 99 7.06 -5.78 -8.10
N SER A 100 7.43 -6.80 -7.33
CA SER A 100 6.53 -7.84 -6.82
C SER A 100 6.82 -8.17 -5.37
N LEU A 101 5.80 -8.64 -4.66
CA LEU A 101 5.88 -9.12 -3.28
C LEU A 101 5.39 -10.57 -3.26
N PRO A 102 5.99 -11.49 -2.48
CA PRO A 102 5.50 -12.85 -2.39
C PRO A 102 4.01 -12.89 -1.96
N GLY A 103 3.16 -13.42 -2.84
CA GLY A 103 1.71 -13.49 -2.61
C GLY A 103 0.94 -12.22 -2.97
N TYR A 104 1.55 -11.24 -3.65
CA TYR A 104 0.87 -10.06 -4.18
C TYR A 104 1.19 -9.87 -5.66
N THR A 105 0.17 -9.52 -6.45
CA THR A 105 0.29 -9.19 -7.86
C THR A 105 -0.30 -7.81 -8.08
N PHE A 106 0.52 -6.86 -8.53
CA PHE A 106 0.09 -5.50 -8.82
C PHE A 106 -0.41 -5.40 -10.25
N VAL A 107 -1.60 -4.82 -10.42
CA VAL A 107 -2.31 -4.67 -11.71
C VAL A 107 -2.90 -3.28 -11.89
#